data_AF-A0A538M043-F1
#
_entry.id   AF-A0A538M043-F1
#
_cell.length_a   1.000
_cell.length_b   1.000
_cell.length_c   1.000
_cell.angle_alpha   90.00
_cell.angle_beta   90.00
_cell.angle_gamma   90.00
#
_symmetry.space_group_name_H-M   'P 1'
#
loop_
_entity.id
_entity.type
_entity.pdbx_description
1 polymer ?
#
loop_
_entity_poly.entity_id
_entity_poly.type
_entity_poly.pdbx_seq_one_letter_code
_entity_poly.pdbx_strand_id
1 'polypeptide(L)' 'MVTMDANQLRQAFVGYFVERGHRYLPSAPLVSTDPTVMFTVAGMVPLKPYYLGEQVPPHPRLASV' A
#
# COMPACT_ATOMS: atom_id res chain seq x y z
N MET A 1 -22.78 -14.34 -13.65
CA MET A 1 -21.50 -13.82 -13.13
C MET A 1 -21.78 -12.49 -12.47
N VAL A 2 -21.31 -12.27 -11.25
CA VAL A 2 -21.31 -10.93 -10.65
C VAL A 2 -20.09 -10.20 -11.23
N THR A 3 -20.33 -9.13 -11.97
CA THR A 3 -19.27 -8.24 -12.47
C THR A 3 -19.06 -7.11 -11.46
N MET A 4 -17.82 -6.92 -11.01
CA MET A 4 -17.41 -5.76 -10.22
C MET A 4 -16.83 -4.69 -11.14
N ASP A 5 -17.17 -3.42 -10.88
CA ASP A 5 -16.42 -2.31 -11.45
C ASP A 5 -15.03 -2.15 -10.77
N ALA A 6 -14.19 -1.30 -11.32
CA ALA A 6 -12.84 -1.09 -10.81
C ALA A 6 -12.82 -0.55 -9.37
N ASN A 7 -13.79 0.29 -8.97
CA ASN A 7 -13.86 0.81 -7.60
C ASN A 7 -14.27 -0.29 -6.62
N GLN A 8 -15.26 -1.10 -6.98
CA GLN A 8 -15.71 -2.25 -6.21
C GLN A 8 -14.58 -3.27 -6.03
N LEU A 9 -13.80 -3.54 -7.08
CA LEU A 9 -12.65 -4.44 -6.99
C LEU A 9 -11.57 -3.90 -6.03
N ARG A 10 -11.25 -2.61 -6.10
CA ARG A 10 -10.30 -1.97 -5.17
C ARG A 10 -10.76 -2.06 -3.73
N GLN A 11 -12.03 -1.78 -3.47
CA GLN A 11 -12.63 -1.89 -2.14
C GLN A 11 -12.63 -3.33 -1.63
N ALA A 12 -12.98 -4.30 -2.48
CA ALA A 12 -12.96 -5.71 -2.14
C ALA A 12 -11.54 -6.20 -1.78
N PHE A 13 -10.53 -5.77 -2.54
CA PHE A 13 -9.12 -6.09 -2.26
C PHE A 13 -8.69 -5.55 -0.89
N VAL A 14 -8.90 -4.25 -0.63
CA VAL A 14 -8.53 -3.64 0.65
C VAL A 14 -9.31 -4.28 1.80
N GLY A 15 -10.62 -4.48 1.64
CA GLY A 15 -11.49 -5.11 2.65
C GLY A 15 -11.01 -6.51 3.03
N TYR A 16 -10.69 -7.35 2.04
CA TYR A 16 -10.18 -8.72 2.27
C TYR A 16 -8.94 -8.75 3.17
N PHE A 17 -8.00 -7.82 2.97
CA PHE A 17 -6.77 -7.76 3.76
C PHE A 17 -6.99 -7.13 5.14
N VAL A 18 -7.85 -6.11 5.23
CA VAL A 18 -8.24 -5.48 6.51
C VAL A 18 -8.90 -6.49 7.44
N GLU A 19 -9.84 -7.30 6.94
CA GLU A 19 -10.45 -8.40 7.71
C GLU A 19 -9.44 -9.42 8.25
N ARG A 20 -8.26 -9.52 7.62
CA ARG A 20 -7.16 -10.42 8.01
C ARG A 20 -6.07 -9.73 8.83
N GLY A 21 -6.39 -8.55 9.36
CA GLY A 21 -5.51 -7.79 10.25
C GLY A 21 -4.43 -7.02 9.53
N HIS A 22 -4.62 -6.64 8.27
CA HIS A 22 -3.79 -5.59 7.66
C HIS A 22 -4.39 -4.23 7.98
N ARG A 23 -3.54 -3.22 8.19
CA ARG A 23 -3.99 -1.84 8.28
C ARG A 23 -4.03 -1.24 6.88
N TYR A 24 -5.14 -0.59 6.53
CA TYR A 24 -5.19 0.19 5.29
C TYR A 24 -4.23 1.37 5.37
N LEU A 25 -3.37 1.50 4.36
CA LEU A 25 -2.45 2.61 4.18
C LEU A 25 -2.87 3.38 2.91
N PRO A 26 -3.19 4.68 3.02
CA PRO A 26 -3.47 5.51 1.85
C PRO A 26 -2.31 5.49 0.86
N SER A 27 -2.63 5.59 -0.44
CA SER A 27 -1.62 5.65 -1.50
C SER A 27 -0.66 6.81 -1.27
N ALA A 28 0.63 6.57 -1.46
CA ALA A 28 1.65 7.59 -1.35
C ALA A 28 1.60 8.56 -2.54
N PRO A 29 2.14 9.79 -2.40
CA PRO A 29 2.28 10.71 -3.52
C PRO A 29 3.03 10.09 -4.71
N LEU A 30 2.70 10.54 -5.93
CA LEU A 30 3.36 10.08 -7.15
C LEU A 30 4.85 10.43 -7.17
N VAL A 31 5.23 11.61 -6.67
CA VAL A 31 6.63 12.02 -6.57
C VAL A 31 7.25 11.35 -5.35
N SER A 32 8.35 10.63 -5.58
CA SER A 32 9.07 9.91 -4.54
C SER A 32 9.94 10.85 -3.69
N THR A 33 10.07 10.54 -2.40
CA THR A 33 11.04 11.19 -1.51
C THR A 33 12.41 10.50 -1.53
N ASP A 34 12.50 9.29 -2.08
CA ASP A 34 13.76 8.57 -2.29
C ASP A 34 14.53 9.23 -3.45
N PRO A 35 15.75 9.74 -3.23
CA PRO A 35 16.51 10.48 -4.26
C PRO A 35 16.98 9.59 -5.42
N THR A 36 16.87 8.27 -5.29
CA THR A 36 17.31 7.31 -6.32
C THR A 36 16.22 6.98 -7.34
N VAL A 37 14.96 7.34 -7.08
CA VAL A 37 13.82 7.09 -7.97
C VAL A 37 12.94 8.33 -8.10
N MET A 38 12.50 8.64 -9.32
CA MET A 38 11.72 9.85 -9.58
C MET A 38 10.25 9.73 -9.11
N PHE A 39 9.64 8.57 -9.30
CA PHE A 39 8.21 8.33 -9.02
C PHE A 39 7.98 7.10 -8.15
N THR A 40 6.86 7.09 -7.44
CA THR A 40 6.32 5.91 -6.74
C THR A 40 5.80 4.91 -7.76
N VAL A 41 6.70 4.08 -8.30
CA VAL A 41 6.39 3.11 -9.37
C VAL A 41 5.77 1.80 -8.85
N ALA A 42 5.82 1.56 -7.54
CA ALA A 42 5.25 0.38 -6.91
C ALA A 42 4.80 0.70 -5.48
N GLY A 43 3.79 -0.02 -4.98
CA GLY A 43 3.27 0.16 -3.62
C GLY A 43 4.28 -0.10 -2.50
N MET A 44 5.37 -0.82 -2.79
CA MET A 44 6.44 -1.09 -1.81
C MET A 44 7.44 0.05 -1.65
N VAL A 45 7.52 0.99 -2.60
CA VAL A 45 8.48 2.10 -2.57
C VAL A 45 8.41 2.92 -1.29
N PRO A 46 7.23 3.41 -0.83
CA PRO A 46 7.13 4.14 0.44
C PRO A 46 7.43 3.29 1.68
N LEU A 47 7.49 1.96 1.54
CA LEU A 47 7.72 1.02 2.63
C LEU A 47 9.20 0.62 2.79
N LYS A 48 10.09 1.06 1.88
CA LYS A 48 11.53 0.74 1.92
C LYS A 48 12.18 0.94 3.30
N PRO A 49 12.00 2.07 4.01
CA PRO A 49 12.65 2.28 5.31
C PRO A 49 12.24 1.24 6.36
N TYR A 50 11.00 0.72 6.29
CA TYR A 50 10.53 -0.31 7.20
C TYR A 50 11.15 -1.67 6.87
N TYR A 51 11.29 -2.00 5.59
CA TYR A 51 11.94 -3.25 5.17
C TYR A 51 13.44 -3.26 5.46
N LEU A 52 14.10 -2.09 5.41
CA LEU A 52 15.52 -1.93 5.75
C LEU A 52 15.77 -1.88 7.27
N GLY A 53 14.72 -1.80 8.09
CA GLY A 53 14.83 -1.66 9.54
C GLY A 53 15.25 -0.27 10.01
N GLU A 54 15.24 0.72 9.12
CA GLU A 54 15.58 2.12 9.41
C GLU A 54 14.47 2.81 10.23
N GLN A 55 13.22 2.36 10.07
CA GLN A 55 12.07 2.86 10.79
C GLN A 55 11.14 1.71 11.23
N VAL A 56 10.39 1.94 12.31
CA VAL A 56 9.34 1.00 12.75
C VAL A 56 8.06 1.24 11.95
N PRO A 57 7.47 0.21 11.31
CA PRO A 57 6.23 0.38 10.56
C PRO A 57 5.05 0.69 11.51
N PRO A 58 4.04 1.45 11.04
CA PRO A 58 2.87 1.81 11.85
C PRO A 58 1.94 0.62 12.15
N HIS A 59 2.14 -0.50 11.46
CA HIS A 59 1.48 -1.78 11.70
C HIS A 59 2.31 -2.92 11.08
N PRO A 60 2.38 -4.13 11.67
CA PRO A 60 3.14 -5.25 11.11
C PRO A 60 2.66 -5.74 9.73
N ARG A 61 1.41 -5.42 9.38
CA ARG A 61 0.74 -5.84 8.15
C ARG A 61 0.01 -4.65 7.53
N LEU A 62 0.26 -4.34 6.27
CA LEU A 62 -0.28 -3.16 5.56
C LEU A 62 -0.91 -3.57 4.23
N ALA A 63 -1.96 -2.86 3.81
CA ALA A 63 -2.56 -3.00 2.48
C ALA A 63 -2.87 -1.61 1.90
N SER A 64 -2.60 -1.41 0.62
CA SER A 64 -2.84 -0.13 -0.07
C SER A 64 -3.33 -0.38 -1.49
N VAL A 65 -3.94 0.67 -2.08
CA VAL A 65 -4.33 0.73 -3.49
C VAL A 65 -4.20 2.15 -4.00
#